data_AF-A0A2A2EP25-F1
#
_entry.id   AF-A0A2A2EP25-F1
#
_cell.length_a   1.000
_cell.length_b   1.000
_cell.length_c   1.000
_cell.angle_alpha   90.00
_cell.angle_beta   90.00
_cell.angle_gamma   90.00
#
_symmetry.space_group_name_H-M   'P 1'
#
loop_
_entity.id
_entity.type
_entity.pdbx_description
1 polymer ?
#
loop_
_entity_poly.entity_id
_entity_poly.type
_entity_poly.pdbx_seq_one_letter_code
_entity_poly.pdbx_strand_id
1 'polypeptide(L)'
;MSRQRYTEEFKVEAIKQVTERGHPVAEVVDAEAVLDYVVNVFEDADIAREWLHCEVPALSGSRPMDLLGTSRGRQSIREALGKIECGEFS
;
A
#
# COMPACT_ATOMS: atom_id res chain seq x y z
N MET A 1 18.77 -12.29 -1.54
CA MET A 1 17.33 -12.58 -1.68
C MET A 1 17.00 -12.61 -3.18
N SER A 2 16.61 -13.77 -3.73
CA SER A 2 16.25 -13.89 -5.14
C SER A 2 14.91 -13.19 -5.38
N ARG A 3 14.88 -12.16 -6.24
CA ARG A 3 13.64 -11.54 -6.72
C ARG A 3 12.86 -12.63 -7.43
N GLN A 4 11.81 -13.16 -6.81
CA GLN A 4 10.97 -14.20 -7.43
C GLN A 4 10.47 -13.66 -8.78
N ARG A 5 11.01 -14.20 -9.88
CA ARG A 5 10.49 -13.93 -11.22
C ARG A 5 9.27 -14.82 -11.41
N TYR A 6 8.11 -14.25 -11.11
CA TYR A 6 6.83 -14.86 -11.47
C TYR A 6 6.72 -14.98 -12.98
N THR A 7 6.14 -16.08 -13.47
CA THR A 7 5.82 -16.25 -14.88
C THR A 7 4.74 -15.25 -15.31
N GLU A 8 4.70 -14.90 -16.59
CA GLU A 8 3.66 -13.98 -17.10
C GLU A 8 2.26 -14.56 -16.87
N GLU A 9 2.11 -15.88 -16.97
CA GLU A 9 0.87 -16.60 -16.64
C GLU A 9 0.42 -16.37 -15.20
N PHE A 10 1.35 -16.44 -14.23
CA PHE A 10 1.05 -16.19 -12.84
C PHE A 10 0.60 -14.74 -12.60
N LYS A 11 1.22 -13.76 -13.27
CA LYS A 11 0.82 -12.35 -13.15
C LYS A 11 -0.58 -12.12 -13.71
N VAL A 12 -0.88 -12.71 -14.87
CA VAL A 12 -2.21 -12.62 -15.51
C VAL A 12 -3.27 -13.26 -14.62
N GLU A 13 -2.99 -14.44 -14.05
CA GLU A 13 -3.90 -15.14 -13.16
C GLU A 13 -4.14 -14.37 -11.85
N ALA A 14 -3.10 -13.74 -11.29
CA ALA A 14 -3.23 -12.90 -10.11
C ALA A 14 -4.14 -11.70 -10.36
N ILE A 15 -3.98 -11.02 -11.50
CA ILE A 15 -4.86 -9.91 -11.91
C ILE A 15 -6.29 -10.43 -12.08
N LYS A 16 -6.47 -11.57 -12.76
CA LYS A 16 -7.78 -12.20 -12.98
C LYS A 16 -8.49 -12.49 -11.67
N GLN A 17 -7.84 -13.16 -10.72
CA GLN A 17 -8.42 -13.46 -9.40
C GLN A 17 -8.83 -12.21 -8.62
N VAL A 18 -8.06 -11.13 -8.70
CA VAL A 18 -8.41 -9.86 -8.04
C VAL A 18 -9.62 -9.21 -8.71
N THR A 19 -9.69 -9.24 -10.05
CA THR A 19 -10.85 -8.72 -10.79
C THR A 19 -12.11 -9.59 -10.62
N GLU A 20 -11.97 -10.90 -10.49
CA GLU A 20 -13.07 -11.85 -10.23
C GLU A 20 -13.67 -11.68 -8.83
N ARG A 21 -12.90 -11.16 -7.87
CA ARG A 21 -13.40 -10.72 -6.56
C ARG A 21 -14.18 -9.40 -6.61
N GLY A 22 -14.35 -8.82 -7.80
CA GLY A 22 -15.13 -7.60 -8.01
C GLY A 22 -14.36 -6.30 -7.83
N HIS A 23 -13.03 -6.35 -7.64
CA HIS A 23 -12.20 -5.16 -7.57
C HIS A 23 -11.81 -4.69 -8.98
N PRO A 24 -12.14 -3.46 -9.39
CA PRO A 24 -11.65 -2.90 -10.64
C PRO A 24 -10.12 -2.87 -10.68
N VAL A 25 -9.51 -3.20 -11.82
CA VAL A 25 -8.05 -3.11 -12.02
C VAL A 25 -7.50 -1.75 -11.58
N ALA A 26 -8.26 -0.68 -11.82
CA ALA A 26 -7.91 0.68 -11.40
C ALA A 26 -7.71 0.80 -9.87
N GLU A 27 -8.53 0.12 -9.04
CA GLU A 27 -8.37 0.14 -7.58
C GLU A 27 -7.13 -0.63 -7.12
N VAL A 28 -6.79 -1.71 -7.84
CA VAL A 28 -5.60 -2.51 -7.55
C VAL A 28 -4.34 -1.71 -7.85
N VAL A 29 -4.30 -1.04 -9.01
CA VAL A 29 -3.19 -0.16 -9.39
C VAL A 29 -3.08 1.01 -8.42
N ASP A 30 -4.21 1.59 -7.99
CA ASP A 30 -4.22 2.67 -7.01
C ASP A 30 -3.68 2.22 -5.64
N ALA A 31 -4.01 1.00 -5.20
CA ALA A 31 -3.45 0.41 -3.98
C ALA A 31 -1.96 0.08 -4.10
N GLU A 32 -1.53 -0.44 -5.25
CA GLU A 32 -0.12 -0.72 -5.54
C GLU A 32 0.73 0.55 -5.56
N ALA A 33 0.23 1.64 -6.15
CA ALA A 33 0.88 2.94 -6.12
C ALA A 33 1.06 3.49 -4.69
N VAL A 34 0.13 3.22 -3.77
CA VAL A 34 0.31 3.58 -2.35
C VAL A 34 1.43 2.76 -1.72
N LEU A 35 1.48 1.45 -1.98
CA LEU A 35 2.52 0.59 -1.42
C LEU A 35 3.92 1.01 -1.89
N ASP A 36 4.07 1.38 -3.16
CA ASP A 36 5.33 1.92 -3.69
C ASP A 36 5.69 3.23 -2.99
N TYR A 37 4.72 4.13 -2.80
CA TYR A 37 4.96 5.40 -2.10
C TYR A 37 5.42 5.19 -0.65
N VAL A 38 4.86 4.22 0.08
CA VAL A 38 5.32 3.88 1.44
C VAL A 38 6.81 3.50 1.42
N VAL A 39 7.22 2.62 0.51
CA VAL A 39 8.62 2.19 0.41
C VAL A 39 9.54 3.37 0.05
N ASN A 40 9.09 4.28 -0.81
CA ASN A 40 9.85 5.48 -1.17
C ASN A 40 10.03 6.44 0.01
N VAL A 41 8.98 6.66 0.83
CA VAL A 41 9.05 7.56 1.99
C VAL A 41 9.94 7.01 3.10
N PHE A 42 9.90 5.69 3.35
CA PHE A 42 10.71 5.08 4.40
C PHE A 42 12.11 4.67 3.95
N GLU A 43 12.37 4.62 2.63
CA GLU A 43 13.63 4.17 2.00
C GLU A 43 14.10 2.76 2.41
N ASP A 44 13.29 2.04 3.19
CA ASP A 44 13.57 0.72 3.74
C ASP A 44 12.30 -0.12 3.73
N ALA A 45 12.39 -1.28 3.07
CA ALA A 45 11.25 -2.17 2.87
C ALA A 45 10.79 -2.86 4.16
N ASP A 46 11.69 -3.11 5.12
CA ASP A 46 11.35 -3.72 6.40
C ASP A 46 10.63 -2.71 7.29
N ILE A 47 11.09 -1.45 7.34
CA ILE A 47 10.41 -0.35 8.05
C ILE A 47 9.06 -0.06 7.42
N ALA A 48 8.99 0.04 6.09
CA ALA A 48 7.73 0.22 5.35
C ALA A 48 6.71 -0.87 5.71
N ARG A 49 7.15 -2.13 5.71
CA ARG A 49 6.31 -3.27 6.08
C ARG A 49 5.85 -3.20 7.53
N GLU A 50 6.74 -2.86 8.46
CA GLU A 50 6.36 -2.69 9.86
C GLU A 50 5.30 -1.60 10.02
N TRP A 51 5.50 -0.44 9.39
CA TRP A 51 4.56 0.67 9.43
C TRP A 51 3.19 0.29 8.88
N LEU A 52 3.14 -0.46 7.78
CA LEU A 52 1.90 -0.95 7.15
C LEU A 52 1.03 -1.82 8.08
N HIS A 53 1.64 -2.48 9.07
CA HIS A 53 0.97 -3.37 10.01
C HIS A 53 0.83 -2.78 11.43
N CYS A 54 1.39 -1.60 11.68
CA CYS A 54 1.29 -0.91 12.95
C CYS A 54 0.04 -0.02 13.03
N GLU A 55 -0.50 0.19 14.22
CA GLU A 55 -1.58 1.16 14.44
C GLU A 55 -1.00 2.58 14.35
N VAL A 56 -1.50 3.37 13.40
CA VAL A 56 -0.98 4.72 13.14
C VAL A 56 -1.94 5.75 13.74
N PRO A 57 -1.52 6.59 14.71
CA PRO A 57 -2.38 7.60 15.31
C PRO A 57 -3.02 8.57 14.31
N ALA A 58 -2.26 8.99 13.29
CA ALA A 58 -2.76 9.87 12.22
C ALA A 58 -3.85 9.22 11.34
N LEU A 59 -3.98 7.88 11.41
CA LEU A 59 -5.03 7.10 10.75
C LEU A 59 -6.11 6.65 11.76
N SER A 60 -6.33 7.43 12.81
CA SER A 60 -7.28 7.14 13.90
C SER A 60 -6.97 5.81 14.60
N GLY A 61 -5.68 5.44 14.72
CA GLY A 61 -5.24 4.18 15.32
C GLY A 61 -5.48 2.95 14.46
N SER A 62 -5.88 3.11 13.19
CA SER A 62 -6.02 1.99 12.26
C SER A 62 -4.67 1.60 11.66
N ARG A 63 -4.57 0.35 11.19
CA ARG A 63 -3.40 -0.11 10.43
C ARG A 63 -3.55 0.30 8.97
N PRO A 64 -2.50 0.80 8.30
CA PRO A 64 -2.56 1.13 6.87
C PRO A 64 -3.06 -0.03 5.99
N MET A 65 -2.65 -1.27 6.28
CA MET A 65 -3.11 -2.46 5.55
C MET A 65 -4.63 -2.66 5.59
N ASP A 66 -5.29 -2.26 6.68
CA ASP A 66 -6.74 -2.41 6.82
C ASP A 66 -7.50 -1.35 5.99
N LEU A 67 -6.82 -0.27 5.60
CA LEU A 67 -7.40 0.87 4.88
C LEU A 67 -7.18 0.83 3.37
N LEU A 68 -6.16 0.10 2.91
CA LEU A 68 -5.76 0.00 1.49
C LEU A 68 -6.90 -0.45 0.55
N GLY A 69 -7.86 -1.23 1.06
CA GLY A 69 -9.00 -1.71 0.28
C GLY A 69 -9.99 -0.63 -0.17
N THR A 70 -9.86 0.61 0.32
CA THR A 70 -10.79 1.71 -0.01
C THR A 70 -10.06 2.93 -0.55
N SER A 71 -10.66 3.65 -1.50
CA SER A 71 -10.07 4.88 -2.05
C SER A 71 -9.87 5.96 -0.97
N ARG A 72 -10.80 6.07 -0.01
CA ARG A 72 -10.67 6.99 1.12
C ARG A 72 -9.52 6.60 2.04
N GLY A 73 -9.39 5.32 2.36
CA GLY A 73 -8.28 4.83 3.18
C GLY A 73 -6.92 5.08 2.54
N ARG A 74 -6.80 4.83 1.23
CA ARG A 74 -5.60 5.17 0.44
C ARG A 74 -5.27 6.65 0.46
N GLN A 75 -6.27 7.53 0.36
CA GLN A 75 -6.07 8.98 0.48
C GLN A 75 -5.54 9.37 1.87
N SER A 76 -6.13 8.83 2.94
CA SER A 76 -5.65 9.08 4.32
C SER A 76 -4.20 8.60 4.53
N ILE A 77 -3.84 7.45 3.96
CA ILE A 77 -2.45 6.96 4.00
C ILE A 77 -1.49 7.93 3.30
N ARG A 78 -1.84 8.43 2.10
CA ARG A 78 -1.01 9.40 1.36
C ARG A 78 -0.81 10.69 2.14
N GLU A 79 -1.85 11.20 2.79
CA GLU A 79 -1.75 12.40 3.63
C GLU A 79 -0.82 12.19 4.82
N ALA A 80 -0.91 11.04 5.49
CA ALA A 80 -0.01 10.69 6.59
C ALA A 80 1.45 10.56 6.12
N LEU A 81 1.68 9.91 4.98
CA LEU A 81 3.01 9.76 4.39
C LEU A 81 3.60 11.10 3.94
N GLY A 82 2.80 11.99 3.33
CA GLY A 82 3.26 13.32 2.92
C GLY A 82 3.72 14.17 4.11
N LYS A 83 3.08 14.02 5.27
CA LYS A 83 3.54 14.64 6.52
C LYS A 83 4.89 14.08 6.98
N ILE A 84 5.07 12.76 6.91
CA ILE A 84 6.34 12.10 7.27
C ILE A 84 7.47 12.56 6.32
N GLU A 85 7.22 12.57 5.02
CA GLU A 85 8.17 13.02 3.98
C GLU A 85 8.63 14.47 4.19
N CYS A 86 7.70 15.35 4.60
CA CYS A 86 8.00 16.75 4.91
C CYS A 86 8.56 16.97 6.33
N GLY A 87 8.65 15.94 7.18
CA GLY A 87 9.07 16.06 8.58
C GLY A 87 8.06 16.78 9.49
N GLU A 88 6.79 16.83 9.11
CA GLU A 88 5.70 17.43 9.89
C GLU A 88 5.06 16.39 10.82
N PHE A 89 5.42 16.41 12.10
CA PHE A 89 4.82 15.54 13.11
C PHE A 89 3.62 16.25 13.75
N SER A 90 2.39 15.82 13.42
CA SER A 90 1.14 16.25 14.08
C SER A 90 0.79 15.34 15.24
#